data_AF-A0A078IBU2-F1
#
_entry.id   AF-A0A078IBU2-F1
#
_cell.length_a   1.000
_cell.length_b   1.000
_cell.length_c   1.000
_cell.angle_alpha   90.00
_cell.angle_beta   90.00
_cell.angle_gamma   90.00
#
_symmetry.space_group_name_H-M   'P 1'
#
loop_
_entity.id
_entity.type
_entity.pdbx_description
1 polymer ?
#
loop_
_entity_poly.entity_id
_entity_poly.type
_entity_poly.pdbx_seq_one_letter_code
_entity_poly.pdbx_strand_id
1 'polypeptide(L)'
;VYSGTHDNDTIRGWWDNLDHEEKSKLKKTISHGHLSKAAFSSIAQTSFIPMQDILGLGSCAMMNTPATEVGNWGWRIPSSTSFDHLQASRPIIISFYINIAKPLGNHGLTVFNGIKLCLLEYSLKNWTC
;
A
#
# COMPACT_ATOMS: atom_id res chain seq x y z
N VAL A 1 11.07 -4.81 3.33
CA VAL A 1 9.98 -5.71 2.88
C VAL A 1 8.91 -4.90 2.16
N TYR A 2 8.22 -5.50 1.19
CA TYR A 2 7.07 -4.89 0.51
C TYR A 2 5.82 -5.70 0.86
N SER A 3 4.64 -5.08 1.01
CA SER A 3 3.38 -5.87 1.01
C SER A 3 3.03 -6.38 -0.38
N GLY A 4 3.35 -5.58 -1.40
CA GLY A 4 3.24 -5.87 -2.82
C GLY A 4 3.98 -4.79 -3.61
N THR A 5 4.28 -5.06 -4.87
CA THR A 5 4.84 -4.09 -5.82
C THR A 5 3.74 -3.54 -6.72
N HIS A 6 4.10 -2.68 -7.67
CA HIS A 6 3.17 -2.19 -8.69
C HIS A 6 2.70 -3.29 -9.67
N ASP A 7 3.42 -4.40 -9.77
CA ASP A 7 3.08 -5.56 -10.62
C ASP A 7 2.14 -6.56 -9.92
N ASN A 8 1.86 -6.34 -8.64
CA ASN A 8 0.94 -7.17 -7.86
C ASN A 8 -0.43 -6.51 -7.78
N ASP A 9 -1.47 -7.34 -7.63
CA ASP A 9 -2.77 -6.86 -7.18
C ASP A 9 -2.64 -6.27 -5.77
N THR A 10 -3.56 -5.38 -5.43
CA THR A 10 -3.82 -4.91 -4.06
C THR A 10 -3.97 -6.09 -3.10
N ILE A 11 -3.62 -5.94 -1.83
CA ILE A 11 -3.81 -7.00 -0.82
C ILE A 11 -5.26 -7.48 -0.79
N ARG A 12 -6.22 -6.56 -0.92
CA ARG A 12 -7.64 -6.91 -0.92
C ARG A 12 -8.02 -7.68 -2.18
N GLY A 13 -7.62 -7.21 -3.36
CA GLY A 13 -7.88 -7.88 -4.63
C GLY A 13 -7.24 -9.28 -4.69
N TRP A 14 -5.96 -9.36 -4.34
CA TRP A 14 -5.24 -10.63 -4.18
C TRP A 14 -5.97 -11.56 -3.21
N TRP A 15 -6.34 -11.04 -2.03
CA TRP A 15 -7.05 -11.84 -1.04
C TRP A 15 -8.38 -12.36 -1.59
N ASP A 16 -9.18 -11.50 -2.21
CA ASP A 16 -10.51 -11.87 -2.71
C ASP A 16 -10.39 -12.98 -3.77
N ASN A 17 -9.31 -12.97 -4.56
CA ASN A 17 -9.04 -13.93 -5.63
C ASN A 17 -8.33 -15.23 -5.19
N LEU A 18 -7.76 -15.31 -3.98
CA LEU A 18 -7.15 -16.55 -3.47
C LEU A 18 -8.16 -17.70 -3.39
N ASP A 19 -7.68 -18.93 -3.61
CA ASP A 19 -8.51 -20.11 -3.41
C ASP A 19 -8.81 -20.38 -1.93
N HIS A 20 -9.76 -21.30 -1.67
CA HIS A 20 -10.19 -21.59 -0.30
C HIS A 20 -9.10 -22.27 0.54
N GLU A 21 -8.23 -23.07 -0.06
CA GLU A 21 -7.17 -23.79 0.64
C GLU A 21 -6.06 -22.82 1.09
N GLU A 22 -5.62 -21.94 0.20
CA GLU A 22 -4.65 -20.88 0.46
C GLU A 22 -5.16 -19.90 1.52
N LYS A 23 -6.42 -19.45 1.39
CA LYS A 23 -7.08 -18.62 2.43
C LYS A 23 -7.08 -19.31 3.79
N SER A 24 -7.38 -20.60 3.84
CA SER A 24 -7.41 -21.38 5.09
C SER A 24 -6.02 -21.52 5.72
N LYS A 25 -4.98 -21.74 4.92
CA LYS A 25 -3.58 -21.74 5.38
C LYS A 25 -3.18 -20.38 5.93
N LEU A 26 -3.48 -19.30 5.21
CA LEU A 26 -3.09 -17.94 5.59
C LEU A 26 -3.82 -17.47 6.85
N LYS A 27 -5.11 -17.79 7.03
CA LYS A 27 -5.87 -17.44 8.23
C LYS A 27 -5.25 -18.00 9.53
N LYS A 28 -4.47 -19.08 9.45
CA LYS A 28 -3.75 -19.65 10.60
C LYS A 28 -2.53 -18.82 11.00
N THR A 29 -2.00 -18.00 10.10
CA THR A 29 -0.75 -17.25 10.28
C THR A 29 -0.99 -15.74 10.37
N ILE A 30 -1.90 -15.19 9.55
CA ILE A 30 -2.19 -13.75 9.43
C ILE A 30 -3.69 -13.57 9.16
N SER A 31 -4.41 -12.85 10.02
CA SER A 31 -5.81 -12.49 9.75
C SER A 31 -5.92 -11.36 8.71
N HIS A 32 -7.03 -11.32 7.97
CA HIS A 32 -7.25 -10.31 6.92
C HIS A 32 -7.09 -8.88 7.44
N GLY A 33 -6.50 -8.01 6.61
CA GLY A 33 -6.18 -6.63 6.99
C GLY A 33 -4.86 -6.48 7.77
N HIS A 34 -4.12 -7.58 7.97
CA HIS A 34 -2.85 -7.58 8.69
C HIS A 34 -1.61 -7.84 7.85
N LEU A 35 -1.69 -7.96 6.52
CA LEU A 35 -0.49 -8.07 5.70
C LEU A 35 0.36 -6.80 5.75
N SER A 36 -0.25 -5.62 5.67
CA SER A 36 0.46 -4.36 5.89
C SER A 36 1.01 -4.26 7.33
N LYS A 37 0.28 -4.78 8.33
CA LYS A 37 0.78 -4.85 9.71
C LYS A 37 1.94 -5.84 9.85
N ALA A 38 1.92 -6.97 9.15
CA ALA A 38 2.99 -7.96 9.16
C ALA A 38 4.27 -7.39 8.54
N ALA A 39 4.14 -6.59 7.47
CA ALA A 39 5.27 -5.84 6.93
C ALA A 39 5.84 -4.83 7.95
N PHE A 40 5.00 -4.19 8.77
CA PHE A 40 5.44 -3.31 9.87
C PHE A 40 5.93 -4.04 11.12
N SER A 41 5.54 -5.29 11.34
CA SER A 41 6.03 -6.09 12.47
C SER A 41 7.28 -6.91 12.11
N SER A 42 7.75 -6.83 10.87
CA SER A 42 8.93 -7.56 10.42
C SER A 42 10.21 -6.94 10.98
N ILE A 43 11.29 -7.73 11.03
CA ILE A 43 12.63 -7.26 11.40
C ILE A 43 13.30 -6.40 10.30
N ALA A 44 12.60 -6.15 9.18
CA ALA A 44 13.18 -5.38 8.08
C ALA A 44 13.36 -3.92 8.50
N GLN A 45 14.53 -3.35 8.17
CA GLN A 45 14.82 -1.92 8.43
C GLN A 45 13.90 -0.97 7.65
N THR A 46 13.25 -1.43 6.58
CA THR A 46 12.41 -0.59 5.72
C THR A 46 11.26 -1.42 5.17
N SER A 47 10.06 -0.85 5.24
CA SER A 47 8.83 -1.46 4.75
C SER A 47 8.12 -0.52 3.78
N PHE A 48 7.68 -1.06 2.64
CA PHE A 48 6.99 -0.30 1.60
C PHE A 48 5.59 -0.87 1.41
N ILE A 49 4.59 0.00 1.48
CA ILE A 49 3.18 -0.36 1.36
C ILE A 49 2.57 0.48 0.24
N PRO A 50 2.02 -0.11 -0.83
CA PRO A 50 1.31 0.64 -1.86
C PRO A 50 0.17 1.49 -1.27
N MET A 51 -0.08 2.68 -1.81
CA MET A 51 -1.14 3.56 -1.32
C MET A 51 -2.53 2.92 -1.50
N GLN A 52 -2.70 2.06 -2.49
CA GLN A 52 -3.91 1.24 -2.68
C GLN A 52 -4.23 0.39 -1.44
N ASP A 53 -3.21 -0.21 -0.82
CA ASP A 53 -3.35 -1.03 0.38
C ASP A 53 -3.65 -0.18 1.62
N ILE A 54 -3.06 1.01 1.71
CA ILE A 54 -3.37 1.99 2.77
C ILE A 54 -4.84 2.39 2.70
N LEU A 55 -5.36 2.58 1.49
CA LEU A 55 -6.77 2.93 1.23
C LEU A 55 -7.72 1.72 1.32
N GLY A 56 -7.20 0.49 1.29
CA GLY A 56 -8.00 -0.73 1.33
C GLY A 56 -8.82 -0.98 0.05
N LEU A 57 -8.28 -0.56 -1.09
CA LEU A 57 -8.88 -0.72 -2.41
C LEU A 57 -8.71 -2.17 -2.91
N GLY A 58 -9.61 -2.63 -3.78
CA GLY A 58 -9.53 -3.94 -4.45
C GLY A 58 -8.87 -3.87 -5.82
N SER A 59 -9.02 -4.93 -6.63
CA SER A 59 -8.31 -5.10 -7.91
C SER A 59 -8.51 -3.99 -8.95
N CYS A 60 -9.60 -3.21 -8.87
CA CYS A 60 -9.77 -2.03 -9.73
C CYS A 60 -8.69 -0.96 -9.53
N ALA A 61 -7.93 -1.03 -8.44
CA ALA A 61 -6.82 -0.14 -8.14
C ALA A 61 -5.43 -0.72 -8.49
N MET A 62 -5.36 -1.92 -9.07
CA MET A 62 -4.10 -2.54 -9.49
C MET A 62 -3.34 -1.62 -10.46
N MET A 63 -2.04 -1.44 -10.21
CA MET A 63 -1.24 -0.47 -10.97
C MET A 63 -0.81 -1.04 -12.32
N ASN A 64 -0.30 -2.27 -12.34
CA ASN A 64 0.18 -2.91 -13.56
C ASN A 64 -0.16 -4.40 -13.55
N THR A 65 -0.64 -4.91 -14.68
CA THR A 65 -0.76 -6.34 -14.98
C THR A 65 0.36 -6.71 -15.95
N PRO A 66 1.40 -7.45 -15.51
CA PRO A 66 2.49 -7.85 -16.39
C PRO A 66 2.00 -8.58 -17.65
N ALA A 67 2.71 -8.41 -18.76
CA ALA A 67 2.37 -8.96 -20.07
C ALA A 67 1.04 -8.46 -20.67
N THR A 68 0.53 -7.30 -20.21
CA THR A 68 -0.58 -6.59 -20.86
C THR A 68 -0.11 -5.22 -21.37
N GLU A 69 -0.63 -4.79 -22.51
CA GLU A 69 -0.22 -3.53 -23.16
C GLU A 69 -1.13 -2.35 -22.83
N VAL A 70 -2.36 -2.60 -22.37
CA VAL A 70 -3.41 -1.59 -22.16
C VAL A 70 -4.00 -1.73 -20.76
N GLY A 71 -4.38 -0.60 -20.15
CA GLY A 71 -5.07 -0.57 -18.85
C GLY A 71 -4.14 -0.51 -17.63
N ASN A 72 -2.84 -0.31 -17.85
CA ASN A 72 -1.83 -0.18 -16.79
C ASN A 72 -1.51 1.28 -16.48
N TRP A 73 -0.91 1.52 -15.32
CA TRP A 73 -0.35 2.81 -14.86
C TRP A 73 -1.37 3.93 -14.70
N GLY A 74 -2.65 3.63 -14.80
CA GLY A 74 -3.73 4.61 -14.77
C GLY A 74 -4.20 4.99 -13.37
N TRP A 75 -3.93 4.16 -12.35
CA TRP A 75 -4.50 4.37 -11.02
C TRP A 75 -4.04 5.69 -10.36
N ARG A 76 -4.99 6.42 -9.76
CA ARG A 76 -4.74 7.63 -8.97
C ARG A 76 -5.56 7.60 -7.68
N ILE A 77 -5.09 8.36 -6.69
CA ILE A 77 -5.86 8.61 -5.46
C ILE A 77 -7.19 9.28 -5.86
N PRO A 78 -8.36 8.74 -5.42
CA PRO A 78 -9.64 9.35 -5.73
C PRO A 78 -9.70 10.79 -5.21
N SER A 79 -10.22 11.73 -6.02
CA SER A 79 -10.29 13.16 -5.67
C SER A 79 -11.11 13.44 -4.41
N SER A 80 -12.03 12.54 -4.04
CA SER A 80 -12.79 12.58 -2.79
C SER A 80 -11.97 12.24 -1.55
N THR A 81 -10.73 11.77 -1.72
CA THR A 81 -9.87 11.34 -0.62
C THR A 81 -9.01 12.50 -0.15
N SER A 82 -9.30 13.03 1.04
CA SER A 82 -8.43 13.99 1.73
C SER A 82 -7.48 13.28 2.69
N PHE A 83 -6.21 13.70 2.70
CA PHE A 83 -5.20 13.19 3.64
C PHE A 83 -5.56 13.48 5.11
N ASP A 84 -6.27 14.58 5.39
CA ASP A 84 -6.73 14.91 6.74
C ASP A 84 -7.69 13.85 7.28
N HIS A 85 -8.61 13.40 6.43
CA HIS A 85 -9.59 12.37 6.78
C HIS A 85 -8.94 10.98 6.93
N LEU A 86 -7.92 10.69 6.13
CA LEU A 86 -7.14 9.46 6.28
C LEU A 86 -6.31 9.47 7.56
N GLN A 87 -5.77 10.61 7.98
CA GLN A 87 -5.02 10.73 9.23
C GLN A 87 -5.91 10.42 10.45
N ALA A 88 -7.18 10.81 10.43
CA ALA A 88 -8.10 10.48 11.52
C ALA A 88 -8.40 8.98 11.64
N SER A 89 -8.50 8.27 10.51
CA SER A 89 -8.90 6.85 10.46
C SER A 89 -7.71 5.86 10.46
N ARG A 90 -6.56 6.28 9.96
CA ARG A 90 -5.30 5.51 9.89
C ARG A 90 -4.10 6.37 10.34
N PRO A 91 -4.13 6.86 11.59
CA PRO A 91 -3.21 7.90 12.07
C PRO A 91 -1.75 7.51 12.00
N ILE A 92 -1.42 6.27 12.34
CA ILE A 92 -0.04 5.78 12.36
C ILE A 92 0.52 5.81 10.94
N ILE A 93 -0.16 5.19 9.97
CA ILE A 93 0.33 5.03 8.59
C ILE A 93 0.43 6.38 7.86
N ILE A 94 -0.57 7.25 8.04
CA ILE A 94 -0.62 8.54 7.35
C ILE A 94 0.31 9.57 7.98
N SER A 95 0.51 9.54 9.30
CA SER A 95 1.52 10.38 9.95
C SER A 95 2.92 10.10 9.37
N PHE A 96 3.26 8.84 9.06
CA PHE A 96 4.50 8.53 8.34
C PHE A 96 4.52 9.11 6.93
N TYR A 97 3.46 8.94 6.15
CA TYR A 97 3.38 9.50 4.79
C TYR A 97 3.58 11.01 4.75
N ILE A 98 2.85 11.75 5.60
CA ILE A 98 2.94 13.22 5.66
C ILE A 98 4.34 13.68 6.07
N ASN A 99 4.97 13.00 7.02
CA ASN A 99 6.33 13.34 7.45
C ASN A 99 7.40 13.03 6.39
N ILE A 100 7.16 12.09 5.47
CA ILE A 100 8.07 11.76 4.35
C ILE A 100 7.81 12.65 3.13
N ALA A 101 6.54 13.00 2.85
CA ALA A 101 6.13 13.77 1.68
C ALA A 101 6.37 15.29 1.83
N LYS A 102 6.48 15.81 3.05
CA LYS A 102 7.02 17.17 3.27
C LYS A 102 8.47 17.20 2.77
N PRO A 103 8.87 18.20 1.98
CA PRO A 103 10.14 18.17 1.25
C PRO A 103 11.29 17.87 2.20
N LEU A 104 12.12 16.91 1.80
CA LEU A 104 13.39 16.55 2.43
C LEU A 104 14.32 17.77 2.43
N GLY A 105 14.06 18.73 3.32
CA GLY A 105 15.05 19.66 3.80
C GLY A 105 16.01 18.87 4.69
N ASN A 106 17.22 18.64 4.17
CA ASN A 106 18.39 18.04 4.80
C ASN A 106 18.15 17.26 6.12
N HIS A 107 18.09 15.93 5.98
CA HIS A 107 18.11 14.91 7.04
C HIS A 107 16.80 14.74 7.83
N GLY A 108 15.84 14.02 7.26
CA GLY A 108 14.59 13.66 7.96
C GLY A 108 14.03 12.29 7.56
N LEU A 109 14.76 11.21 7.79
CA LEU A 109 14.17 9.87 7.80
C LEU A 109 13.49 9.65 9.16
N THR A 110 12.15 9.65 9.19
CA THR A 110 11.43 9.35 10.43
C THR A 110 11.44 7.83 10.65
N VAL A 111 12.03 7.40 11.78
CA VAL A 111 12.18 5.99 12.17
C VAL A 111 11.17 5.68 13.27
N PHE A 112 10.38 4.62 13.09
CA PHE A 112 9.56 4.05 14.17
C PHE A 112 9.94 2.58 14.33
N ASN A 113 10.44 2.23 15.52
CA ASN A 113 11.00 0.90 15.82
C ASN A 113 12.05 0.41 14.79
N GLY A 114 12.84 1.32 14.20
CA GLY A 114 13.86 0.94 13.21
C GLY A 114 13.35 0.79 11.77
N ILE A 115 12.04 0.98 11.52
CA ILE A 115 11.41 0.76 10.22
C ILE A 115 11.19 2.10 9.51
N LYS A 116 11.78 2.22 8.31
CA LYS A 116 11.52 3.31 7.38
C LYS A 116 10.33 2.95 6.50
N LEU A 117 9.29 3.78 6.48
CA LEU A 117 8.22 3.69 5.49
C LEU A 117 8.67 4.44 4.24
N CYS A 118 8.34 3.96 3.04
CA CYS A 118 8.45 4.76 1.83
C CYS A 118 7.28 4.43 0.92
N LEU A 119 6.65 5.48 0.41
CA LEU A 119 5.41 5.42 -0.36
C LEU A 119 5.74 5.94 -1.75
N LEU A 120 5.59 5.05 -2.74
CA LEU A 120 5.93 5.34 -4.12
C LEU A 120 4.69 5.93 -4.81
N GLU A 121 4.76 7.20 -5.18
CA GLU A 121 3.82 7.79 -6.13
C GLU A 121 4.27 7.48 -7.55
N TYR A 122 3.44 6.77 -8.30
CA TYR A 122 3.59 6.66 -9.75
C TYR A 122 2.48 7.50 -10.38
N SER A 123 2.88 8.55 -11.09
CA SER A 123 2.01 9.44 -11.86
C SER A 123 2.34 9.23 -13.33
N LEU A 124 1.36 8.94 -14.19
CA LEU A 124 1.21 9.50 -15.54
C LEU A 124 -0.08 8.98 -16.23
N LYS A 125 -1.05 9.89 -16.37
CA LYS A 125 -2.27 9.90 -17.23
C LYS A 125 -3.52 9.11 -16.76
N ASN A 126 -4.66 9.69 -17.12
CA ASN A 126 -6.01 9.55 -16.53
C ASN A 126 -6.60 8.14 -16.63
N TRP A 127 -6.84 7.47 -15.49
CA TRP A 127 -7.99 6.60 -15.26
C TRP A 127 -8.34 6.59 -13.75
N THR A 128 -9.62 6.60 -13.42
CA THR A 128 -10.13 6.22 -12.09
C THR A 128 -11.19 5.16 -12.31
N CYS A 129 -11.36 4.27 -11.33
CA CYS A 129 -12.39 3.23 -11.33
C CYS A 129 -13.79 3.80 -11.61
#